data_AF-A0A9P4PYH2-F1
#
_entry.id   AF-A0A9P4PYH2-F1
#
_cell.length_a   1.000
_cell.length_b   1.000
_cell.length_c   1.000
_cell.angle_alpha   90.00
_cell.angle_beta   90.00
_cell.angle_gamma   90.00
#
_symmetry.space_group_name_H-M   'P 1'
#
loop_
_entity.id
_entity.type
_entity.pdbx_description
1 polymer ?
#
loop_
_entity_poly.entity_id
_entity_poly.type
_entity_poly.pdbx_seq_one_letter_code
_entity_poly.pdbx_strand_id
1 'polypeptide(L)'
;MWLLQSYEHALEYFADPESVPPYLILSHTWGTEEVTFDDIKDLNLAESKQGFRKILYICQEARTRHVNYVWVDTCCIDKKSSAELSESINAMYRYYQKALLCCVYLDDLTEVPTQDLRTPAWAEAMRQSLSLCRWFTRGWTLQELLAPSIVLFYDRHWRFLGDACDLVDALENITRIDIVYLLKIEEISSASIAKRMSWAAERKTTRIEDRAYSLLGIFNIHMPLLYGERHQAFYRLQEEIIRSSVDQTIFAWPGLIGKYSDLAGADVVRRASEMFAPSPDEFVDCGDVKLTSGWNDIKEYSMSNVGLRITLPIV
;
A
#
# COMPACT_ATOMS: atom_id res chain seq x y z
N MET A 1 -6.79 -3.82 -18.30
CA MET A 1 -5.46 -3.94 -17.65
C MET A 1 -4.42 -4.30 -18.70
N TRP A 2 -3.27 -3.63 -18.73
CA TRP A 2 -2.14 -4.06 -19.57
C TRP A 2 -1.25 -5.05 -18.82
N LEU A 3 -0.75 -6.07 -19.52
CA LEU A 3 0.26 -7.01 -19.02
C LEU A 3 1.45 -7.05 -19.98
N LEU A 4 2.62 -7.37 -19.45
CA LEU A 4 3.85 -7.56 -20.23
C LEU A 4 4.10 -9.05 -20.43
N GLN A 5 4.30 -9.47 -21.69
CA GLN A 5 4.70 -10.83 -22.03
C GLN A 5 6.11 -11.12 -21.48
N SER A 6 6.28 -12.24 -20.78
CA SER A 6 7.52 -12.61 -20.10
C SER A 6 8.65 -13.04 -21.05
N TYR A 7 8.35 -13.34 -22.31
CA TYR A 7 9.34 -13.77 -23.30
C TYR A 7 9.71 -12.65 -24.26
N GLU A 8 8.70 -12.04 -24.89
CA GLU A 8 8.89 -11.03 -25.95
C GLU A 8 8.89 -9.60 -25.41
N HIS A 9 8.53 -9.39 -24.14
CA HIS A 9 8.38 -8.07 -23.54
C HIS A 9 7.41 -7.16 -24.30
N ALA A 10 6.42 -7.75 -24.98
CA ALA A 10 5.33 -7.05 -25.63
C ALA A 10 4.20 -6.77 -24.65
N LEU A 11 3.60 -5.57 -24.72
CA LEU A 11 2.42 -5.22 -23.94
C LEU A 11 1.14 -5.74 -24.62
N GLU A 12 0.27 -6.34 -23.81
CA GLU A 12 -1.04 -6.85 -24.22
C GLU A 12 -2.13 -6.30 -23.32
N TYR A 13 -3.23 -5.83 -23.93
CA TYR A 13 -4.35 -5.24 -23.21
C TYR A 13 -5.48 -6.25 -23.01
N PHE A 14 -5.89 -6.43 -21.76
CA PHE A 14 -7.02 -7.25 -21.35
C PHE A 14 -8.15 -6.33 -20.90
N ALA A 15 -9.18 -6.20 -21.75
CA ALA A 15 -10.34 -5.33 -21.49
C ALA A 15 -11.28 -5.92 -20.44
N ASP A 16 -11.49 -7.24 -20.46
CA ASP A 16 -12.35 -7.94 -19.53
C ASP A 16 -11.53 -8.47 -18.33
N PRO A 17 -11.81 -8.03 -17.09
CA PRO A 17 -11.14 -8.54 -15.89
C PRO A 17 -11.18 -10.06 -15.74
N GLU A 18 -12.24 -10.73 -16.24
CA GLU A 18 -12.38 -12.19 -16.15
C GLU A 18 -11.51 -12.93 -17.18
N SER A 19 -11.03 -12.22 -18.20
CA SER A 19 -10.12 -12.75 -19.24
C SER A 19 -8.63 -12.60 -18.90
N VAL A 20 -8.32 -11.92 -17.79
CA VAL A 20 -6.92 -11.66 -17.40
C VAL A 20 -6.25 -13.00 -17.06
N PRO A 21 -5.18 -13.40 -17.77
CA PRO A 21 -4.46 -14.64 -17.52
C PRO A 21 -3.68 -14.56 -16.20
N PRO A 22 -3.20 -15.68 -15.63
CA PRO A 22 -2.28 -15.64 -14.51
C PRO A 22 -1.03 -14.80 -14.82
N TYR A 23 -0.63 -13.94 -13.88
CA TYR A 23 0.55 -13.09 -14.00
C TYR A 23 1.31 -12.99 -12.67
N LEU A 24 2.60 -12.67 -12.75
CA LEU A 24 3.37 -12.21 -11.60
C LEU A 24 3.33 -10.69 -11.50
N ILE A 25 3.40 -10.12 -10.30
CA ILE A 25 3.42 -8.67 -10.11
C ILE A 25 4.71 -8.20 -9.44
N LEU A 26 5.30 -7.10 -9.94
CA LEU A 26 6.49 -6.50 -9.35
C LEU A 26 6.10 -5.40 -8.38
N SER A 27 6.57 -5.51 -7.14
CA SER A 27 6.56 -4.44 -6.16
C SER A 27 7.98 -3.91 -5.99
N HIS A 28 8.17 -2.60 -6.14
CA HIS A 28 9.51 -2.00 -6.10
C HIS A 28 9.44 -0.51 -5.82
N THR A 29 10.57 0.08 -5.43
CA THR A 29 10.71 1.53 -5.35
C THR A 29 11.30 2.07 -6.65
N TRP A 30 10.69 3.11 -7.23
CA TRP A 30 11.23 3.73 -8.43
C TRP A 30 12.65 4.26 -8.18
N GLY A 31 13.52 4.01 -9.16
CA GLY A 31 14.92 4.38 -9.19
C GLY A 31 15.24 5.29 -10.37
N THR A 32 16.48 5.21 -10.83
CA THR A 32 16.99 5.94 -11.99
C THR A 32 16.58 5.26 -13.30
N GLU A 33 16.22 6.07 -14.29
CA GLU A 33 15.93 5.61 -15.65
C GLU A 33 14.89 4.48 -15.70
N GLU A 34 13.71 4.75 -15.17
CA GLU A 34 12.58 3.81 -15.24
C GLU A 34 12.09 3.62 -16.68
N VAL A 35 11.73 2.37 -16.99
CA VAL A 35 11.09 2.01 -18.27
C VAL A 35 9.60 2.32 -18.15
N THR A 36 9.15 3.26 -18.96
CA THR A 36 7.75 3.68 -19.02
C THR A 36 6.94 2.85 -20.02
N PHE A 37 5.63 3.05 -20.04
CA PHE A 37 4.71 2.43 -21.00
C PHE A 37 5.08 2.70 -22.47
N ASP A 38 5.66 3.85 -22.77
CA ASP A 38 6.11 4.15 -24.14
C ASP A 38 7.49 3.58 -24.44
N ASP A 39 8.39 3.57 -23.46
CA ASP A 39 9.74 3.03 -23.66
C ASP A 39 9.70 1.53 -23.99
N ILE A 40 8.85 0.76 -23.29
CA ILE A 40 8.77 -0.70 -23.47
C ILE A 40 8.29 -1.11 -24.87
N LYS A 41 7.69 -0.19 -25.64
CA LYS A 41 7.28 -0.44 -27.04
C LYS A 41 8.47 -0.45 -28.00
N ASP A 42 9.61 0.13 -27.61
CA ASP A 42 10.89 0.05 -28.32
C ASP A 42 11.91 -0.65 -27.42
N LEU A 43 12.14 -1.95 -27.69
CA LEU A 43 13.03 -2.77 -26.86
C LEU A 43 14.46 -2.23 -26.82
N ASN A 44 14.96 -1.60 -27.90
CA ASN A 44 16.31 -1.02 -27.87
C ASN A 44 16.40 0.14 -26.88
N LEU A 45 15.35 0.96 -26.82
CA LEU A 45 15.26 2.05 -25.85
C LEU A 45 15.07 1.51 -24.43
N ALA A 46 14.18 0.54 -24.24
CA ALA A 46 13.95 -0.08 -22.94
C ALA A 46 15.24 -0.72 -22.39
N GLU A 47 15.96 -1.51 -23.19
CA GLU A 47 17.22 -2.18 -22.81
C GLU A 47 18.34 -1.21 -22.41
N SER A 48 18.32 0.00 -22.98
CA SER A 48 19.30 1.04 -22.64
C SER A 48 19.11 1.62 -21.23
N LYS A 49 17.95 1.41 -20.61
CA LYS A 49 17.58 1.99 -19.32
C LYS A 49 17.92 1.08 -18.16
N GLN A 50 18.48 1.65 -17.09
CA GLN A 50 18.83 0.90 -15.87
C GLN A 50 17.62 0.19 -15.24
N GLY A 51 16.44 0.81 -15.28
CA GLY A 51 15.20 0.24 -14.76
C GLY A 51 14.72 -1.03 -15.47
N PHE A 52 15.27 -1.37 -16.65
CA PHE A 52 14.89 -2.59 -17.37
C PHE A 52 15.36 -3.87 -16.67
N ARG A 53 16.45 -3.79 -15.89
CA ARG A 53 17.03 -4.96 -15.20
C ARG A 53 16.03 -5.70 -14.31
N LYS A 54 15.24 -4.99 -13.51
CA LYS A 54 14.21 -5.60 -12.65
C LYS A 54 13.02 -6.17 -13.44
N ILE A 55 12.74 -5.62 -14.62
CA ILE A 55 11.73 -6.18 -15.54
C ILE A 55 12.23 -7.53 -16.05
N LEU A 56 13.48 -7.62 -16.49
CA LEU A 56 14.09 -8.89 -16.90
C LEU A 56 14.05 -9.94 -15.79
N TYR A 57 14.35 -9.53 -14.56
CA TYR A 57 14.32 -10.44 -13.43
C TYR A 57 12.92 -11.01 -13.16
N ILE A 58 11.87 -10.18 -13.11
CA ILE A 58 10.51 -10.71 -12.91
C ILE A 58 10.02 -11.54 -14.11
N CYS A 59 10.40 -11.16 -15.33
CA CYS A 59 10.14 -11.99 -16.51
C CYS A 59 10.81 -13.36 -16.40
N GLN A 60 12.05 -13.42 -15.91
CA GLN A 60 12.75 -14.68 -15.68
C GLN A 60 12.08 -15.53 -14.59
N GLU A 61 11.63 -14.92 -13.51
CA GLU A 61 10.87 -15.59 -12.46
C GLU A 61 9.55 -16.17 -13.00
N ALA A 62 8.84 -15.40 -13.83
CA ALA A 62 7.61 -15.84 -14.48
C ALA A 62 7.85 -17.05 -15.40
N ARG A 63 8.89 -16.99 -16.25
CA ARG A 63 9.27 -18.10 -17.14
C ARG A 63 9.62 -19.38 -16.37
N THR A 64 10.33 -19.25 -15.24
CA THR A 64 10.70 -20.39 -14.38
C THR A 64 9.46 -21.08 -13.79
N ARG A 65 8.37 -20.33 -13.63
CA ARG A 65 7.08 -20.82 -13.10
C ARG A 65 6.05 -21.12 -14.19
N HIS A 66 6.44 -21.09 -15.46
CA HIS A 66 5.54 -21.26 -16.61
C HIS A 66 4.38 -20.26 -16.65
N VAL A 67 4.64 -19.03 -16.21
CA VAL A 67 3.71 -17.89 -16.28
C VAL A 67 4.13 -16.98 -17.43
N ASN A 68 3.21 -16.69 -18.35
CA ASN A 68 3.51 -15.93 -19.57
C ASN A 68 3.47 -14.41 -19.37
N TYR A 69 2.91 -13.92 -18.27
CA TYR A 69 2.66 -12.50 -18.08
C TYR A 69 3.23 -11.99 -16.77
N VAL A 70 3.69 -10.75 -16.80
CA VAL A 70 4.06 -9.97 -15.63
C VAL A 70 3.38 -8.61 -15.65
N TRP A 71 3.21 -8.02 -14.47
CA TRP A 71 2.76 -6.66 -14.32
C TRP A 71 3.80 -5.83 -13.58
N VAL A 72 4.14 -4.68 -14.15
CA VAL A 72 5.07 -3.70 -13.58
C VAL A 72 4.46 -2.32 -13.76
N ASP A 73 4.15 -1.63 -12.67
CA ASP A 73 3.44 -0.34 -12.68
C ASP A 73 4.10 0.72 -13.57
N THR A 74 5.44 0.71 -13.68
CA THR A 74 6.18 1.68 -14.50
C THR A 74 5.85 1.57 -15.99
N CYS A 75 5.69 0.35 -16.52
CA CYS A 75 5.49 0.08 -17.94
C CYS A 75 4.13 -0.55 -18.32
N CYS A 76 3.33 -1.01 -17.35
CA CYS A 76 2.00 -1.59 -17.57
C CYS A 76 0.85 -0.59 -17.26
N ILE A 77 1.18 0.67 -17.00
CA ILE A 77 0.20 1.76 -16.84
C ILE A 77 0.61 2.90 -17.78
N ASP A 78 -0.25 3.25 -18.72
CA ASP A 78 -0.13 4.49 -19.49
C ASP A 78 -0.46 5.70 -18.61
N LYS A 79 0.59 6.27 -18.01
CA LYS A 79 0.46 7.45 -17.14
C LYS A 79 0.15 8.74 -17.91
N LYS A 80 0.21 8.74 -19.25
CA LYS A 80 -0.18 9.89 -20.08
C LYS A 80 -1.69 9.93 -20.31
N SER A 81 -2.36 8.77 -20.24
CA SER A 81 -3.81 8.67 -20.24
C SER A 81 -4.35 8.89 -18.82
N SER A 82 -4.97 10.04 -18.58
CA SER A 82 -5.56 10.34 -17.26
C SER A 82 -6.70 9.38 -16.90
N ALA A 83 -7.46 8.92 -17.89
CA ALA A 83 -8.50 7.91 -17.71
C ALA A 83 -7.91 6.57 -17.27
N GLU A 84 -6.87 6.08 -17.98
CA GLU A 84 -6.21 4.82 -17.64
C GLU A 84 -5.50 4.89 -16.29
N LEU A 85 -4.84 6.01 -15.98
CA LEU A 85 -4.20 6.23 -14.69
C LEU A 85 -5.23 6.18 -13.55
N SER A 86 -6.39 6.82 -13.75
CA SER A 86 -7.47 6.82 -12.76
C SER A 86 -8.07 5.44 -12.54
N GLU A 87 -8.30 4.69 -13.62
CA GLU A 87 -8.77 3.31 -13.55
C GLU A 87 -7.75 2.42 -12.83
N SER A 88 -6.48 2.52 -13.22
CA SER A 88 -5.40 1.69 -12.69
C SER A 88 -5.16 1.91 -11.19
N ILE A 89 -5.21 3.16 -10.71
CA ILE A 89 -5.06 3.45 -9.28
C ILE A 89 -6.23 2.90 -8.47
N ASN A 90 -7.48 3.08 -8.94
CA ASN A 90 -8.65 2.51 -8.25
C ASN A 90 -8.65 0.97 -8.27
N ALA A 91 -8.03 0.36 -9.30
CA ALA A 91 -7.91 -1.08 -9.44
C ALA A 91 -6.63 -1.68 -8.84
N MET A 92 -5.67 -0.87 -8.37
CA MET A 92 -4.31 -1.33 -8.06
C MET A 92 -4.29 -2.42 -7.00
N TYR A 93 -5.05 -2.26 -5.91
CA TYR A 93 -5.17 -3.29 -4.89
C TYR A 93 -5.67 -4.62 -5.47
N ARG A 94 -6.65 -4.58 -6.38
CA ARG A 94 -7.16 -5.77 -7.06
C ARG A 94 -6.11 -6.40 -7.97
N TYR A 95 -5.30 -5.60 -8.66
CA TYR A 95 -4.18 -6.11 -9.46
C TYR A 95 -3.15 -6.85 -8.61
N TYR A 96 -2.85 -6.37 -7.40
CA TYR A 96 -1.98 -7.10 -6.47
C TYR A 96 -2.68 -8.35 -5.89
N GLN A 97 -3.97 -8.25 -5.55
CA GLN A 97 -4.75 -9.36 -5.01
C GLN A 97 -4.92 -10.53 -5.98
N LYS A 98 -5.08 -10.24 -7.28
CA LYS A 98 -5.30 -11.23 -8.35
C LYS A 98 -4.00 -11.80 -8.94
N ALA A 99 -2.85 -11.20 -8.63
CA ALA A 99 -1.56 -11.73 -9.07
C ALA A 99 -1.31 -13.10 -8.43
N LEU A 100 -0.64 -14.01 -9.16
CA LEU A 100 -0.28 -15.33 -8.64
C LEU A 100 0.67 -15.20 -7.43
N LEU A 101 1.63 -14.28 -7.54
CA LEU A 101 2.50 -13.83 -6.45
C LEU A 101 3.04 -12.44 -6.75
N CYS A 102 3.46 -11.75 -5.69
CA CYS A 102 4.13 -10.47 -5.72
C CYS A 102 5.62 -10.65 -5.44
N CYS A 103 6.47 -10.24 -6.37
CA CYS A 103 7.91 -10.15 -6.16
C CYS A 103 8.26 -8.75 -5.65
N VAL A 104 8.72 -8.65 -4.41
CA VAL A 104 9.25 -7.41 -3.83
C VAL A 104 10.73 -7.32 -4.13
N TYR A 105 11.13 -6.30 -4.90
CA TYR A 105 12.52 -6.04 -5.25
C TYR A 105 13.10 -4.88 -4.42
N LEU A 106 14.06 -5.19 -3.56
CA LEU A 106 14.73 -4.25 -2.66
C LEU A 106 16.08 -3.81 -3.24
N ASP A 107 16.05 -2.84 -4.17
CA ASP A 107 17.25 -2.36 -4.88
C ASP A 107 18.31 -1.71 -3.97
N ASP A 108 17.88 -1.16 -2.83
CA ASP A 108 18.71 -0.50 -1.83
C ASP A 108 19.13 -1.40 -0.66
N LEU A 109 18.79 -2.70 -0.70
CA LEU A 109 19.31 -3.68 0.25
C LEU A 109 20.72 -4.13 -0.19
N THR A 110 21.75 -3.55 0.43
CA THR A 110 23.16 -3.83 0.08
C THR A 110 23.81 -4.91 0.94
N GLU A 111 23.38 -5.06 2.20
CA GLU A 111 23.95 -5.99 3.16
C GLU A 111 22.90 -7.02 3.58
N VAL A 112 23.08 -8.25 3.09
CA VAL A 112 22.28 -9.40 3.48
C VAL A 112 23.11 -10.22 4.48
N PRO A 113 22.64 -10.43 5.72
CA PRO A 113 23.33 -11.26 6.70
C PRO A 113 23.62 -12.64 6.14
N THR A 114 24.83 -13.16 6.38
CA THR A 114 25.25 -14.49 5.89
C THR A 114 24.27 -15.57 6.34
N GLN A 115 24.00 -16.49 5.43
CA GLN A 115 22.89 -17.44 5.44
C GLN A 115 23.09 -18.63 6.42
N ASP A 116 23.71 -18.40 7.58
CA ASP A 116 23.76 -19.40 8.65
C ASP A 116 22.45 -19.34 9.45
N LEU A 117 21.47 -20.09 8.92
CA LEU A 117 20.25 -20.63 9.54
C LEU A 117 19.56 -19.75 10.61
N ARG A 118 18.45 -19.08 10.27
CA ARG A 118 17.27 -18.70 11.14
C ARG A 118 17.52 -18.52 12.65
N THR A 119 18.70 -18.05 13.04
CA THR A 119 19.03 -17.79 14.44
C THR A 119 18.34 -16.50 14.84
N PRO A 120 18.04 -16.29 16.13
CA PRO A 120 17.57 -14.99 16.60
C PRO A 120 18.50 -13.84 16.18
N ALA A 121 19.81 -14.10 16.11
CA ALA A 121 20.80 -13.13 15.64
C ALA A 121 20.64 -12.78 14.15
N TRP A 122 20.41 -13.78 13.29
CA TRP A 122 20.13 -13.55 11.87
C TRP A 122 18.83 -12.77 11.67
N ALA A 123 17.77 -13.13 12.39
CA ALA A 123 16.47 -12.46 12.28
C ALA A 123 16.56 -10.98 12.68
N GLU A 124 17.29 -10.67 13.75
CA GLU A 124 17.54 -9.31 14.18
C GLU A 124 18.38 -8.52 13.16
N ALA A 125 19.44 -9.11 12.63
CA ALA A 125 20.26 -8.47 11.59
C ALA A 125 19.46 -8.21 10.31
N MET A 126 18.62 -9.18 9.90
CA MET A 126 17.74 -9.03 8.74
C MET A 126 16.71 -7.91 8.96
N ARG A 127 16.10 -7.85 10.15
CA ARG A 127 15.20 -6.76 10.53
C ARG A 127 15.86 -5.40 10.41
N GLN A 128 17.09 -5.26 10.90
CA GLN A 128 17.86 -4.02 10.80
C GLN A 128 18.10 -3.64 9.34
N SER A 129 18.59 -4.56 8.50
CA SER A 129 18.81 -4.28 7.07
C SER A 129 17.53 -3.91 6.34
N LEU A 130 16.43 -4.65 6.55
CA LEU A 130 15.13 -4.37 5.91
C LEU A 130 14.57 -3.02 6.33
N SER A 131 14.73 -2.62 7.61
CA SER A 131 14.21 -1.34 8.12
C SER A 131 14.81 -0.12 7.43
N LEU A 132 15.99 -0.27 6.79
CA LEU A 132 16.67 0.79 6.05
C LEU A 132 16.19 0.89 4.60
N CYS A 133 15.52 -0.12 4.06
CA CYS A 133 15.03 -0.11 2.69
C CYS A 133 13.89 0.90 2.52
N ARG A 134 13.98 1.74 1.48
CA ARG A 134 12.94 2.74 1.17
C ARG A 134 11.58 2.11 0.99
N TRP A 135 11.52 0.85 0.52
CA TRP A 135 10.28 0.13 0.25
C TRP A 135 9.32 0.14 1.45
N PHE A 136 9.80 -0.04 2.68
CA PHE A 136 8.95 -0.05 3.88
C PHE A 136 8.36 1.32 4.24
N THR A 137 8.98 2.39 3.75
CA THR A 137 8.55 3.77 4.02
C THR A 137 7.66 4.36 2.92
N ARG A 138 7.41 3.65 1.82
CA ARG A 138 6.58 4.15 0.72
C ARG A 138 5.09 3.92 1.01
N GLY A 139 4.23 4.89 0.64
CA GLY A 139 2.78 4.75 0.84
C GLY A 139 2.16 3.61 0.04
N TRP A 140 2.49 3.54 -1.25
CA TRP A 140 1.94 2.54 -2.18
C TRP A 140 2.28 1.09 -1.80
N THR A 141 3.46 0.85 -1.22
CA THR A 141 3.91 -0.50 -0.87
C THR A 141 3.08 -1.17 0.22
N LEU A 142 2.25 -0.40 0.95
CA LEU A 142 1.29 -0.95 1.91
C LEU A 142 0.30 -1.91 1.24
N GLN A 143 -0.35 -1.48 0.17
CA GLN A 143 -1.25 -2.36 -0.56
C GLN A 143 -0.48 -3.45 -1.33
N GLU A 144 0.74 -3.18 -1.76
CA GLU A 144 1.60 -4.17 -2.44
C GLU A 144 2.04 -5.31 -1.49
N LEU A 145 2.10 -5.04 -0.19
CA LEU A 145 2.31 -6.03 0.88
C LEU A 145 1.03 -6.76 1.26
N LEU A 146 -0.09 -6.02 1.40
CA LEU A 146 -1.30 -6.55 2.02
C LEU A 146 -2.28 -7.19 1.05
N ALA A 147 -2.29 -6.80 -0.22
CA ALA A 147 -3.24 -7.33 -1.19
C ALA A 147 -2.88 -8.72 -1.73
N PRO A 148 -1.61 -9.04 -2.09
CA PRO A 148 -1.28 -10.34 -2.66
C PRO A 148 -1.45 -11.49 -1.67
N SER A 149 -1.78 -12.68 -2.19
CA SER A 149 -1.82 -13.91 -1.39
C SER A 149 -0.41 -14.44 -1.06
N ILE A 150 0.55 -14.22 -1.95
CA ILE A 150 1.95 -14.66 -1.80
C ILE A 150 2.86 -13.47 -2.09
N VAL A 151 3.78 -13.18 -1.17
CA VAL A 151 4.78 -12.12 -1.30
C VAL A 151 6.16 -12.72 -1.12
N LEU A 152 7.04 -12.54 -2.11
CA LEU A 152 8.42 -13.03 -2.12
C LEU A 152 9.39 -11.86 -2.14
N PHE A 153 10.38 -11.86 -1.24
CA PHE A 153 11.34 -10.77 -1.12
C PHE A 153 12.66 -11.12 -1.80
N TYR A 154 13.20 -10.17 -2.55
CA TYR A 154 14.45 -10.28 -3.27
C TYR A 154 15.36 -9.06 -3.01
N ASP A 155 16.66 -9.30 -2.91
CA ASP A 155 17.66 -8.23 -2.83
C ASP A 155 17.95 -7.59 -4.21
N ARG A 156 18.86 -6.62 -4.22
CA ARG A 156 19.32 -5.90 -5.43
C ARG A 156 19.98 -6.78 -6.51
N HIS A 157 20.33 -8.02 -6.18
CA HIS A 157 20.91 -9.01 -7.07
C HIS A 157 19.91 -10.13 -7.42
N TRP A 158 18.63 -9.93 -7.10
CA TRP A 158 17.55 -10.90 -7.28
C TRP A 158 17.78 -12.21 -6.51
N ARG A 159 18.47 -12.15 -5.37
CA ARG A 159 18.60 -13.30 -4.47
C ARG A 159 17.37 -13.37 -3.58
N PHE A 160 16.76 -14.55 -3.53
CA PHE A 160 15.61 -14.81 -2.68
C PHE A 160 15.97 -14.69 -1.20
N LEU A 161 15.22 -13.88 -0.47
CA LEU A 161 15.42 -13.59 0.96
C LEU A 161 14.47 -14.39 1.86
N GLY A 162 13.29 -14.73 1.34
CA GLY A 162 12.20 -15.35 2.08
C GLY A 162 10.84 -14.88 1.57
N ASP A 163 9.80 -15.59 1.99
CA ASP A 163 8.43 -15.13 1.84
C ASP A 163 7.95 -14.32 3.07
N ALA A 164 6.68 -13.92 3.08
CA ALA A 164 6.09 -13.20 4.21
C ALA A 164 6.12 -14.00 5.52
N CYS A 165 6.05 -15.33 5.48
CA CYS A 165 6.16 -16.19 6.67
C CYS A 165 7.59 -16.23 7.20
N ASP A 166 8.58 -16.35 6.31
CA ASP A 166 10.00 -16.36 6.67
C ASP A 166 10.45 -15.08 7.38
N LEU A 167 9.85 -13.94 6.99
CA LEU A 167 10.24 -12.61 7.44
C LEU A 167 9.23 -11.97 8.42
N VAL A 168 8.24 -12.73 8.90
CA VAL A 168 7.06 -12.18 9.58
C VAL A 168 7.38 -11.33 10.80
N ASP A 169 8.33 -11.74 11.64
CA ASP A 169 8.74 -10.98 12.82
C ASP A 169 9.35 -9.64 12.43
N ALA A 170 10.20 -9.62 11.39
CA ALA A 170 10.78 -8.38 10.87
C ALA A 170 9.70 -7.49 10.25
N LEU A 171 8.77 -8.07 9.49
CA LEU A 171 7.67 -7.36 8.85
C LEU A 171 6.74 -6.72 9.89
N GLU A 172 6.33 -7.45 10.94
CA GLU A 172 5.48 -6.91 12.01
C GLU A 172 6.17 -5.73 12.70
N ASN A 173 7.44 -5.87 13.06
CA ASN A 173 8.19 -4.81 13.75
C ASN A 173 8.37 -3.55 12.88
N ILE A 174 8.67 -3.72 11.59
CA ILE A 174 8.92 -2.59 10.68
C ILE A 174 7.60 -1.91 10.28
N THR A 175 6.57 -2.69 9.98
CA THR A 175 5.30 -2.17 9.43
C THR A 175 4.25 -1.85 10.49
N ARG A 176 4.42 -2.35 11.72
CA ARG A 176 3.45 -2.29 12.82
C ARG A 176 2.09 -2.90 12.45
N ILE A 177 2.11 -3.92 11.57
CA ILE A 177 0.94 -4.67 11.16
C ILE A 177 0.99 -6.02 11.87
N ASP A 178 -0.05 -6.35 12.62
CA ASP A 178 -0.14 -7.63 13.33
C ASP A 178 0.05 -8.82 12.37
N ILE A 179 0.74 -9.86 12.86
CA ILE A 179 1.02 -11.10 12.13
C ILE A 179 -0.21 -11.67 11.42
N VAL A 180 -1.39 -11.61 12.07
CA VAL A 180 -2.63 -12.18 11.51
C VAL A 180 -3.02 -11.58 10.16
N TYR A 181 -2.69 -10.31 9.89
CA TYR A 181 -2.97 -9.65 8.61
C TYR A 181 -1.84 -9.82 7.59
N LEU A 182 -0.59 -9.89 8.07
CA LEU A 182 0.57 -10.16 7.23
C LEU A 182 0.49 -11.56 6.61
N LEU A 183 0.09 -12.55 7.41
CA LEU A 183 -0.04 -13.95 7.00
C LEU A 183 -1.42 -14.33 6.45
N LYS A 184 -2.32 -13.36 6.26
CA LYS A 184 -3.69 -13.58 5.74
C LYS A 184 -4.52 -14.58 6.57
N ILE A 185 -4.26 -14.65 7.87
CA ILE A 185 -5.08 -15.41 8.82
C ILE A 185 -6.40 -14.67 9.03
N GLU A 186 -6.35 -13.34 9.07
CA GLU A 186 -7.51 -12.46 9.10
C GLU A 186 -7.53 -11.53 7.89
N GLU A 187 -8.74 -11.23 7.41
CA GLU A 187 -8.96 -10.22 6.38
C GLU A 187 -8.63 -8.83 6.93
N ILE A 188 -7.97 -7.98 6.14
CA ILE A 188 -7.63 -6.62 6.59
C ILE A 188 -8.86 -5.78 6.95
N SER A 189 -10.05 -6.14 6.45
CA SER A 189 -11.32 -5.49 6.76
C SER A 189 -11.84 -5.77 8.16
N SER A 190 -11.35 -6.80 8.87
CA SER A 190 -11.66 -7.03 10.29
C SER A 190 -10.94 -6.05 11.21
N ALA A 191 -9.83 -5.46 10.75
CA ALA A 191 -9.14 -4.39 11.46
C ALA A 191 -9.98 -3.11 11.47
N SER A 192 -9.98 -2.44 12.62
CA SER A 192 -10.60 -1.12 12.76
C SER A 192 -10.03 -0.11 11.77
N ILE A 193 -10.79 0.92 11.42
CA ILE A 193 -10.33 2.03 10.58
C ILE A 193 -9.07 2.66 11.18
N ALA A 194 -9.05 2.89 12.49
CA ALA A 194 -7.89 3.50 13.16
C ALA A 194 -6.63 2.64 13.03
N LYS A 195 -6.75 1.31 13.21
CA LYS A 195 -5.64 0.36 13.03
C LYS A 195 -5.17 0.34 11.56
N ARG A 196 -6.09 0.32 10.60
CA ARG A 196 -5.70 0.42 9.17
C ARG A 196 -5.02 1.73 8.82
N MET A 197 -5.48 2.85 9.39
CA MET A 197 -4.84 4.16 9.24
C MET A 197 -3.44 4.17 9.87
N SER A 198 -3.26 3.51 11.03
CA SER A 198 -1.96 3.42 11.71
C SER A 198 -0.92 2.69 10.86
N TRP A 199 -1.33 1.69 10.07
CA TRP A 199 -0.43 1.04 9.12
C TRP A 199 0.11 2.05 8.10
N ALA A 200 -0.69 3.02 7.67
CA ALA A 200 -0.28 4.04 6.72
C ALA A 200 0.52 5.19 7.35
N ALA A 201 0.56 5.29 8.68
CA ALA A 201 1.28 6.33 9.39
C ALA A 201 2.78 6.30 9.06
N GLU A 202 3.40 7.48 9.02
CA GLU A 202 4.82 7.71 8.76
C GLU A 202 5.30 7.38 7.34
N ARG A 203 4.55 6.58 6.58
CA ARG A 203 4.81 6.31 5.15
C ARG A 203 4.74 7.59 4.32
N LYS A 204 5.58 7.65 3.28
CA LYS A 204 5.83 8.80 2.43
C LYS A 204 5.40 8.52 1.00
N THR A 205 4.87 9.56 0.37
CA THR A 205 4.45 9.55 -1.03
C THR A 205 5.09 10.71 -1.77
N THR A 206 5.27 10.56 -3.09
CA THR A 206 5.86 11.63 -3.90
C THR A 206 4.87 12.77 -4.12
N ARG A 207 3.62 12.44 -4.45
CA ARG A 207 2.52 13.41 -4.48
C ARG A 207 1.79 13.37 -3.15
N ILE A 208 1.33 14.52 -2.69
CA ILE A 208 0.69 14.64 -1.38
C ILE A 208 -0.68 13.96 -1.38
N GLU A 209 -1.40 13.97 -2.51
CA GLU A 209 -2.69 13.33 -2.70
C GLU A 209 -2.59 11.80 -2.59
N ASP A 210 -1.45 11.23 -2.98
CA ASP A 210 -1.22 9.79 -2.89
C ASP A 210 -1.22 9.29 -1.43
N ARG A 211 -1.08 10.18 -0.43
CA ARG A 211 -1.32 9.83 0.99
C ARG A 211 -2.74 9.30 1.22
N ALA A 212 -3.69 9.72 0.39
CA ALA A 212 -5.05 9.21 0.36
C ALA A 212 -5.20 8.10 -0.68
N TYR A 213 -4.73 8.33 -1.92
CA TYR A 213 -5.01 7.40 -3.02
C TYR A 213 -4.35 6.02 -2.87
N SER A 214 -3.21 5.94 -2.16
CA SER A 214 -2.59 4.64 -1.83
C SER A 214 -3.39 3.80 -0.82
N LEU A 215 -4.42 4.38 -0.20
CA LEU A 215 -5.27 3.72 0.80
C LEU A 215 -6.63 3.29 0.26
N LEU A 216 -6.95 3.61 -0.99
CA LEU A 216 -8.25 3.26 -1.60
C LEU A 216 -8.56 1.77 -1.47
N GLY A 217 -7.60 0.90 -1.83
CA GLY A 217 -7.75 -0.54 -1.70
C GLY A 217 -7.82 -1.03 -0.25
N ILE A 218 -7.06 -0.42 0.66
CA ILE A 218 -7.03 -0.76 2.09
C ILE A 218 -8.40 -0.54 2.73
N PHE A 219 -9.11 0.50 2.29
CA PHE A 219 -10.45 0.85 2.76
C PHE A 219 -11.59 0.41 1.84
N ASN A 220 -11.28 -0.25 0.72
CA ASN A 220 -12.24 -0.62 -0.33
C ASN A 220 -13.09 0.58 -0.82
N ILE A 221 -12.43 1.73 -1.03
CA ILE A 221 -13.03 2.97 -1.52
C ILE A 221 -12.70 3.16 -3.00
N HIS A 222 -13.69 3.65 -3.76
CA HIS A 222 -13.49 4.14 -5.12
C HIS A 222 -13.86 5.61 -5.16
N MET A 223 -12.97 6.46 -5.67
CA MET A 223 -13.23 7.90 -5.77
C MET A 223 -12.43 8.54 -6.92
N PRO A 224 -12.91 9.66 -7.49
CA PRO A 224 -12.16 10.39 -8.52
C PRO A 224 -10.81 10.90 -8.03
N LEU A 225 -9.76 10.71 -8.83
CA LEU A 225 -8.42 11.21 -8.56
C LEU A 225 -8.25 12.63 -9.12
N LEU A 226 -8.11 13.60 -8.23
CA LEU A 226 -7.97 15.02 -8.54
C LEU A 226 -6.59 15.53 -8.11
N TYR A 227 -5.55 15.18 -8.87
CA TYR A 227 -4.21 15.71 -8.62
C TYR A 227 -4.19 17.25 -8.68
N GLY A 228 -3.70 17.89 -7.61
CA GLY A 228 -3.80 19.33 -7.37
C GLY A 228 -4.68 19.70 -6.17
N GLU A 229 -5.50 18.77 -5.66
CA GLU A 229 -6.35 18.99 -4.49
C GLU A 229 -5.60 18.94 -3.14
N ARG A 230 -4.34 18.51 -3.16
CA ARG A 230 -3.45 18.44 -1.99
C ARG A 230 -4.06 17.62 -0.83
N HIS A 231 -4.12 18.20 0.37
CA HIS A 231 -4.66 17.56 1.57
C HIS A 231 -6.16 17.25 1.46
N GLN A 232 -6.89 17.88 0.54
CA GLN A 232 -8.31 17.61 0.33
C GLN A 232 -8.58 16.16 -0.09
N ALA A 233 -7.62 15.50 -0.73
CA ALA A 233 -7.72 14.09 -1.08
C ALA A 233 -7.95 13.21 0.17
N PHE A 234 -7.27 13.50 1.28
CA PHE A 234 -7.39 12.71 2.51
C PHE A 234 -8.67 13.01 3.29
N TYR A 235 -9.17 14.26 3.22
CA TYR A 235 -10.49 14.59 3.76
C TYR A 235 -11.59 13.86 3.00
N ARG A 236 -11.55 13.87 1.66
CA ARG A 236 -12.51 13.12 0.83
C ARG A 236 -12.45 11.61 1.05
N LEU A 237 -11.25 11.05 1.28
CA LEU A 237 -11.12 9.65 1.65
C LEU A 237 -11.90 9.35 2.95
N GLN A 238 -11.75 10.18 3.98
CA GLN A 238 -12.49 10.01 5.24
C GLN A 238 -14.01 10.15 5.05
N GLU A 239 -14.45 11.08 4.19
CA GLU A 239 -15.88 11.20 3.84
C GLU A 239 -16.44 9.94 3.19
N GLU A 240 -15.73 9.35 2.23
CA GLU A 240 -16.16 8.11 1.58
C GLU A 240 -16.11 6.89 2.53
N ILE A 241 -15.13 6.85 3.44
CA ILE A 241 -15.09 5.83 4.50
C ILE A 241 -16.31 5.95 5.42
N ILE A 242 -16.66 7.16 5.87
CA ILE A 242 -17.83 7.40 6.73
C ILE A 242 -19.14 7.06 6.03
N ARG A 243 -19.21 7.28 4.71
CA ARG A 243 -20.40 6.92 3.92
C ARG A 243 -20.61 5.41 3.83
N SER A 244 -19.55 4.61 3.96
CA SER A 244 -19.57 3.16 3.76
C SER A 244 -19.33 2.34 5.03
N SER A 245 -19.02 2.97 6.16
CA SER A 245 -18.69 2.30 7.42
C SER A 245 -19.24 3.04 8.63
N VAL A 246 -19.69 2.26 9.62
CA VAL A 246 -20.11 2.74 10.95
C VAL A 246 -19.03 2.54 12.01
N ASP A 247 -17.80 2.26 11.61
CA ASP A 247 -16.67 2.11 12.51
C ASP A 247 -16.27 3.48 13.10
N GLN A 248 -16.52 3.65 14.40
CA GLN A 248 -16.28 4.88 15.17
C GLN A 248 -14.80 5.23 15.30
N THR A 249 -13.90 4.27 15.07
CA THR A 249 -12.47 4.44 15.28
C THR A 249 -11.85 5.42 14.28
N ILE A 250 -12.55 5.79 13.21
CA ILE A 250 -12.12 6.91 12.35
C ILE A 250 -11.93 8.23 13.12
N PHE A 251 -12.56 8.39 14.29
CA PHE A 251 -12.39 9.56 15.17
C PHE A 251 -11.42 9.31 16.34
N ALA A 252 -10.74 8.16 16.40
CA ALA A 252 -9.87 7.78 17.52
C ALA A 252 -8.47 8.41 17.46
N TRP A 253 -8.19 9.29 16.51
CA TRP A 253 -6.93 10.01 16.44
C TRP A 253 -6.86 11.08 17.55
N PRO A 254 -5.79 11.14 18.35
CA PRO A 254 -5.73 11.94 19.59
C PRO A 254 -5.78 13.47 19.40
N GLY A 255 -5.87 13.96 18.16
CA GLY A 255 -5.80 15.38 17.85
C GLY A 255 -4.55 16.06 18.42
N LEU A 256 -4.51 17.39 18.33
CA LEU A 256 -3.45 18.18 18.97
C LEU A 256 -3.64 18.33 20.48
N ILE A 257 -4.87 18.15 20.99
CA ILE A 257 -5.15 18.23 22.44
C ILE A 257 -4.52 17.04 23.18
N GLY A 258 -4.55 15.82 22.61
CA GLY A 258 -3.93 14.65 23.24
C GLY A 258 -2.40 14.68 23.22
N LYS A 259 -1.78 15.29 22.20
CA LYS A 259 -0.31 15.39 22.06
C LYS A 259 0.30 16.58 22.81
N TYR A 260 -0.48 17.64 23.09
CA TYR A 260 -0.02 18.90 23.67
C TYR A 260 -0.93 19.41 24.79
N SER A 261 -1.43 18.51 25.64
CA SER A 261 -2.27 18.86 26.81
C SER A 261 -1.67 19.97 27.68
N ASP A 262 -0.34 20.08 27.68
CA ASP A 262 0.41 21.00 28.54
C ASP A 262 0.79 22.33 27.86
N LEU A 263 0.47 22.51 26.56
CA LEU A 263 0.90 23.66 25.73
C LEU A 263 -0.26 24.32 24.97
N ALA A 264 -1.45 24.38 25.56
CA ALA A 264 -2.67 24.88 24.92
C ALA A 264 -2.61 26.40 24.59
N GLY A 265 -2.08 26.73 23.41
CA GLY A 265 -2.28 28.01 22.72
C GLY A 265 -3.47 27.95 21.74
N ALA A 266 -3.94 29.11 21.26
CA ALA A 266 -5.12 29.22 20.38
C ALA A 266 -5.05 28.38 19.09
N ASP A 267 -3.84 28.11 18.56
CA ASP A 267 -3.64 27.27 17.37
C ASP A 267 -3.89 25.77 17.62
N VAL A 268 -3.65 25.30 18.86
CA VAL A 268 -3.93 23.90 19.28
C VAL A 268 -5.44 23.68 19.32
N VAL A 269 -6.19 24.64 19.86
CA VAL A 269 -7.66 24.61 19.92
C VAL A 269 -8.28 24.64 18.52
N ARG A 270 -7.73 25.43 17.60
CA ARG A 270 -8.25 25.54 16.22
C ARG A 270 -8.15 24.22 15.44
N ARG A 271 -7.02 23.52 15.52
CA ARG A 271 -6.86 22.24 14.82
C ARG A 271 -7.54 21.07 15.54
N ALA A 272 -7.75 21.17 16.84
CA ALA A 272 -8.59 20.24 17.59
C ALA A 272 -10.09 20.41 17.33
N SER A 273 -10.48 21.46 16.60
CA SER A 273 -11.85 21.70 16.15
C SER A 273 -12.14 21.04 14.80
N GLU A 274 -11.16 20.38 14.16
CA GLU A 274 -11.35 19.66 12.91
C GLU A 274 -11.79 18.23 13.21
N MET A 275 -12.94 17.84 12.67
CA MET A 275 -13.53 16.49 12.85
C MET A 275 -12.72 15.39 12.16
N PHE A 276 -12.00 15.74 11.09
CA PHE A 276 -11.22 14.81 10.28
C PHE A 276 -9.74 15.00 10.51
N ALA A 277 -9.03 13.87 10.51
CA ALA A 277 -7.58 13.89 10.63
C ALA A 277 -6.96 14.55 9.38
N PRO A 278 -5.94 15.41 9.53
CA PRO A 278 -5.24 16.00 8.39
C PRO A 278 -4.43 14.99 7.57
N SER A 279 -4.07 13.83 8.16
CA SER A 279 -3.29 12.78 7.49
C SER A 279 -3.33 11.46 8.29
N PRO A 280 -2.93 10.32 7.69
CA PRO A 280 -2.84 9.04 8.42
C PRO A 280 -1.81 9.06 9.58
N ASP A 281 -0.85 9.99 9.59
CA ASP A 281 0.15 10.11 10.66
C ASP A 281 -0.48 10.42 12.03
N GLU A 282 -1.71 10.94 12.06
CA GLU A 282 -2.42 11.16 13.33
C GLU A 282 -2.86 9.86 14.00
N PHE A 283 -2.85 8.74 13.27
CA PHE A 283 -3.22 7.42 13.78
C PHE A 283 -2.00 6.58 14.18
N VAL A 284 -0.79 7.15 14.25
CA VAL A 284 0.46 6.39 14.51
C VAL A 284 0.40 5.49 15.75
N ASP A 285 -0.31 5.92 16.80
CA ASP A 285 -0.47 5.18 18.06
C ASP A 285 -1.80 4.40 18.14
N CYS A 286 -2.55 4.31 17.03
CA CYS A 286 -3.85 3.64 16.99
C CYS A 286 -3.75 2.14 16.63
N GLY A 287 -2.54 1.57 16.64
CA GLY A 287 -2.30 0.18 16.26
C GLY A 287 -3.09 -0.82 17.09
N ASP A 288 -3.38 -0.52 18.36
CA ASP A 288 -4.14 -1.41 19.27
C ASP A 288 -5.63 -1.09 19.35
N VAL A 289 -6.12 -0.10 18.61
CA VAL A 289 -7.53 0.31 18.64
C VAL A 289 -8.39 -0.78 18.00
N LYS A 290 -9.32 -1.33 18.77
CA LYS A 290 -10.24 -2.39 18.32
C LYS A 290 -11.66 -1.84 18.16
N LEU A 291 -12.41 -2.47 17.26
CA LEU A 291 -13.85 -2.32 17.21
C LEU A 291 -14.45 -2.83 18.52
N THR A 292 -15.40 -2.08 19.09
CA THR A 292 -16.14 -2.58 20.25
C THR A 292 -17.23 -3.53 19.77
N SER A 293 -17.15 -4.81 20.16
CA SER A 293 -18.20 -5.80 19.90
C SER A 293 -19.35 -5.63 20.90
N GLY A 294 -20.60 -5.73 20.42
CA GLY A 294 -21.79 -5.77 21.29
C GLY A 294 -22.77 -4.61 21.19
N TRP A 295 -22.55 -3.62 20.32
CA TRP A 295 -23.52 -2.56 20.09
C TRP A 295 -24.44 -2.91 18.92
N ASN A 296 -25.57 -3.56 19.24
CA ASN A 296 -26.58 -3.95 18.24
C ASN A 296 -27.40 -2.76 17.70
N ASP A 297 -27.17 -1.53 18.20
CA ASP A 297 -27.95 -0.32 17.89
C ASP A 297 -27.13 0.79 17.20
N ILE A 298 -26.02 0.47 16.51
CA ILE A 298 -25.28 1.49 15.76
C ILE A 298 -26.13 1.96 14.57
N LYS A 299 -26.56 3.22 14.62
CA LYS A 299 -27.32 3.87 13.55
C LYS A 299 -26.40 4.37 12.44
N GLU A 300 -26.94 4.46 11.23
CA GLU A 300 -26.24 5.03 10.07
C GLU A 300 -25.64 6.41 10.39
N TYR A 301 -24.44 6.63 9.86
CA TYR A 301 -23.82 7.95 9.86
C TYR A 301 -24.41 8.76 8.72
N SER A 302 -24.74 10.03 8.97
CA SER A 302 -25.19 10.93 7.91
C SER A 302 -24.29 12.16 7.85
N MET A 303 -23.69 12.39 6.69
CA MET A 303 -22.92 13.60 6.39
C MET A 303 -23.79 14.57 5.60
N SER A 304 -23.83 15.83 6.04
CA SER A 304 -24.55 16.92 5.36
C SER A 304 -23.66 18.15 5.27
N ASN A 305 -24.11 19.20 4.57
CA ASN A 305 -23.42 20.48 4.56
C ASN A 305 -23.38 21.18 5.95
N VAL A 306 -24.18 20.71 6.91
CA VAL A 306 -24.14 21.17 8.32
C VAL A 306 -23.07 20.43 9.11
N GLY A 307 -22.63 19.26 8.63
CA GLY A 307 -21.63 18.41 9.29
C GLY A 307 -22.13 16.97 9.45
N LEU A 308 -21.45 16.26 10.35
CA LEU A 308 -21.70 14.86 10.65
C LEU A 308 -22.73 14.71 11.76
N ARG A 309 -23.70 13.81 11.53
CA ARG A 309 -24.61 13.33 12.57
C ARG A 309 -24.37 11.84 12.78
N ILE A 310 -24.04 11.49 14.02
CA ILE A 310 -23.82 10.13 14.50
C ILE A 310 -24.59 9.90 15.80
N THR A 311 -24.96 8.64 16.06
CA THR A 311 -25.49 8.22 17.36
C THR A 311 -24.47 7.28 17.98
N LEU A 312 -23.87 7.71 19.09
CA LEU A 312 -22.89 6.91 19.82
C LEU A 312 -23.52 6.36 21.10
N PRO A 313 -23.21 5.12 21.46
CA PRO A 313 -23.54 4.63 22.79
C PRO A 313 -22.77 5.41 23.86
N ILE A 314 -23.40 5.60 25.02
CA ILE A 314 -22.68 6.09 26.20
C ILE A 314 -21.94 4.88 26.79
N VAL A 315 -20.62 5.01 26.89
CA VAL A 315 -19.71 4.00 27.46
C VAL A 315 -19.14 4.52 28.77
#